data_AF-G2WGD1-F1
#
_entry.id   AF-G2WGD1-F1
#
_cell.length_a   1.000
_cell.length_b   1.000
_cell.length_c   1.000
_cell.angle_alpha   90.00
_cell.angle_beta   90.00
_cell.angle_gamma   90.00
#
_symmetry.space_group_name_H-M   'P 1'
#
loop_
_entity.id
_entity.type
_entity.pdbx_description
1 polymer ?
#
loop_
_entity_poly.entity_id
_entity_poly.type
_entity_poly.pdbx_seq_one_letter_code
_entity_poly.pdbx_strand_id
1 'polypeptide(L)'
;MLKSLKSRRLILKRLVTLLLSLFFSYLIFSASRNVTSSNKLNNHASERTAVESSAFNWIEKRQHQVRSENLMNRLSAYFLPFLSRSSHKERVLLRQLGNNEIAKSDKCRYIFEVLYKIDPDWDNAQTAKFYNVDGVDNTLASLLGERLRSYDYCFLSGQLDPTAIFANSTVNPHDLQNRMFPFLKKINEESKTVMWPIITDMTTGEAVPAPEVDMESSNFNGNFWSNWNRLSKGRGFVLTIAEKDVPLFLKQLKVMEFSKNELPFQIVSTGNELSAESIAKISETAKETEQRVYLVDCSTVLDTNFANTYISFFQNKWVATLFNTFEEYILLDADVVPFVGSDYFFDSPSYRESGILLFKDRVMENEQTFQYCIEMLNEVEPSAQERRFIGSRLW
;
A
#
# COMPACT_ATOMS: atom_id res chain seq x y z
N MET A 1 19.95 -65.46 44.16
CA MET A 1 20.28 -64.51 43.05
C MET A 1 19.69 -64.85 41.68
N LEU A 2 19.44 -66.12 41.29
CA LEU A 2 18.97 -66.46 39.93
C LEU A 2 17.51 -66.12 39.58
N LYS A 3 16.59 -65.91 40.54
CA LYS A 3 15.18 -65.54 40.25
C LYS A 3 15.02 -64.07 39.77
N SER A 4 15.91 -63.17 40.17
CA SER A 4 15.88 -61.73 39.83
C SER A 4 16.26 -61.45 38.37
N LEU A 5 17.24 -62.19 37.84
CA LEU A 5 17.70 -62.05 36.45
C LEU A 5 16.67 -62.55 35.41
N LYS A 6 15.91 -63.61 35.73
CA LYS A 6 14.81 -64.09 34.87
C LYS A 6 13.67 -63.08 34.79
N SER A 7 13.32 -62.43 35.90
CA SER A 7 12.27 -61.40 35.96
C SER A 7 12.66 -60.15 35.14
N ARG A 8 13.89 -59.64 35.29
CA ARG A 8 14.38 -58.49 34.50
C ARG A 8 14.44 -58.78 33.00
N ARG A 9 14.84 -59.98 32.58
CA ARG A 9 14.79 -60.38 31.16
C ARG A 9 13.36 -60.49 30.64
N LEU A 10 12.41 -60.91 31.47
CA LEU A 10 11.00 -60.98 31.09
C LEU A 10 10.39 -59.59 30.91
N ILE A 11 10.71 -58.65 31.81
CA ILE A 11 10.26 -57.26 31.74
C ILE A 11 10.87 -56.58 30.51
N LEU A 12 12.17 -56.75 30.26
CA LEU A 12 12.83 -56.18 29.09
C LEU A 12 12.23 -56.73 27.78
N LYS A 13 11.96 -58.03 27.72
CA LYS A 13 11.27 -58.64 26.56
C LYS A 13 9.89 -58.03 26.35
N ARG A 14 9.08 -57.90 27.41
CA ARG A 14 7.74 -57.28 27.34
C ARG A 14 7.80 -55.82 26.88
N LEU A 15 8.81 -55.06 27.34
CA LEU A 15 9.01 -53.66 26.96
C LEU A 15 9.40 -53.52 25.48
N VAL A 16 10.28 -54.41 25.00
CA VAL A 16 10.64 -54.49 23.57
C VAL A 16 9.44 -54.91 22.71
N THR A 17 8.62 -55.85 23.19
CA THR A 17 7.41 -56.27 22.45
C THR A 17 6.39 -55.13 22.38
N LEU A 18 6.24 -54.36 23.46
CA LEU A 18 5.35 -53.20 23.50
C LEU A 18 5.82 -52.10 22.56
N LEU A 19 7.12 -51.80 22.55
CA LEU A 19 7.72 -50.82 21.63
C LEU A 19 7.59 -51.23 20.16
N LEU A 20 7.80 -52.50 19.84
CA LEU A 20 7.57 -53.04 18.50
C LEU A 20 6.09 -52.97 18.10
N SER A 21 5.16 -53.26 19.02
CA SER A 21 3.73 -53.15 18.76
C SER A 21 3.29 -51.71 18.49
N LEU A 22 3.84 -50.74 19.24
CA LEU A 22 3.58 -49.31 19.04
C LEU A 22 4.18 -48.81 17.72
N PHE A 23 5.37 -49.29 17.35
CA PHE A 23 6.01 -48.96 16.08
C PHE A 23 5.23 -49.50 14.88
N PHE A 24 4.75 -50.76 14.94
CA PHE A 24 3.90 -51.34 13.89
C PHE A 24 2.53 -50.67 13.84
N SER A 25 1.94 -50.32 14.99
CA SER A 25 0.68 -49.55 15.04
C SER A 25 0.85 -48.18 14.40
N TYR A 26 1.98 -47.50 14.63
CA TYR A 26 2.31 -46.23 14.00
C TYR A 26 2.50 -46.36 12.49
N LEU A 27 3.19 -47.41 12.01
CA LEU A 27 3.34 -47.68 10.57
C LEU A 27 2.00 -47.98 9.89
N ILE A 28 1.11 -48.74 10.54
CA ILE A 28 -0.23 -49.01 10.03
C ILE A 28 -1.06 -47.72 10.00
N PHE A 29 -0.99 -46.89 11.05
CA PHE A 29 -1.69 -45.59 11.08
C PHE A 29 -1.11 -44.59 10.08
N SER A 30 0.19 -44.59 9.82
CA SER A 30 0.81 -43.68 8.84
C SER A 30 0.53 -44.13 7.41
N ALA A 31 0.52 -45.44 7.13
CA ALA A 31 0.12 -45.99 5.84
C ALA A 31 -1.38 -45.77 5.55
N SER A 32 -2.23 -45.82 6.58
CA SER A 32 -3.67 -45.57 6.46
C SER A 32 -4.02 -44.09 6.28
N ARG A 33 -3.13 -43.16 6.64
CA ARG A 33 -3.33 -41.71 6.47
C ARG A 33 -3.03 -41.20 5.05
N ASN A 34 -2.39 -42.01 4.21
CA ASN A 34 -2.04 -41.62 2.84
C ASN A 34 -3.10 -41.92 1.78
N VAL A 35 -4.31 -42.38 2.17
CA VAL A 35 -5.40 -42.64 1.23
C VAL A 35 -6.70 -42.06 1.78
N THR A 36 -6.81 -40.73 1.77
CA THR A 36 -8.04 -39.95 1.53
C THR A 36 -7.67 -38.47 1.51
N SER A 37 -6.93 -38.04 0.48
CA SER A 37 -7.09 -36.68 -0.02
C SER A 37 -8.22 -36.76 -1.04
N SER A 38 -9.47 -36.66 -0.58
CA SER A 38 -10.58 -36.42 -1.49
C SER A 38 -10.31 -35.08 -2.15
N ASN A 39 -10.04 -35.11 -3.45
CA ASN A 39 -10.09 -33.94 -4.31
C ASN A 39 -11.50 -33.35 -4.20
N LYS A 40 -11.67 -32.41 -3.27
CA LYS A 40 -12.70 -31.37 -3.42
C LYS A 40 -12.19 -30.50 -4.55
N LEU A 41 -12.67 -30.78 -5.74
CA LEU A 41 -12.64 -29.87 -6.86
C LEU A 41 -13.43 -28.63 -6.42
N ASN A 42 -12.74 -27.66 -5.81
CA ASN A 42 -13.31 -26.35 -5.54
C ASN A 42 -13.41 -25.62 -6.87
N ASN A 43 -14.60 -25.14 -7.20
CA ASN A 43 -14.89 -24.33 -8.38
C ASN A 43 -14.26 -22.91 -8.30
N HIS A 44 -12.96 -22.80 -8.02
CA HIS A 44 -12.18 -21.55 -8.04
C HIS A 44 -11.04 -21.64 -9.05
N ALA A 45 -11.36 -21.94 -10.30
CA ALA A 45 -10.43 -21.70 -11.40
C ALA A 45 -10.49 -20.21 -11.77
N SER A 46 -9.87 -19.32 -10.98
CA SER A 46 -9.41 -17.98 -11.43
C SER A 46 -8.71 -17.11 -10.38
N GLU A 47 -8.57 -17.51 -9.11
CA GLU A 47 -7.97 -16.61 -8.10
C GLU A 47 -6.43 -16.67 -8.11
N ARG A 48 -5.78 -15.50 -8.16
CA ARG A 48 -4.33 -15.37 -8.06
C ARG A 48 -3.82 -15.93 -6.74
N THR A 49 -2.70 -16.65 -6.78
CA THR A 49 -2.00 -17.13 -5.57
C THR A 49 -0.92 -16.12 -5.19
N ALA A 50 -0.81 -15.83 -3.89
CA ALA A 50 0.25 -14.97 -3.36
C ALA A 50 1.64 -15.53 -3.71
N VAL A 51 2.56 -14.65 -4.13
CA VAL A 51 3.94 -15.01 -4.46
C VAL A 51 4.70 -15.56 -3.24
N GLU A 52 5.83 -16.25 -3.46
CA GLU A 52 6.55 -16.90 -2.36
C GLU A 52 6.96 -15.94 -1.25
N SER A 53 7.43 -14.75 -1.64
CA SER A 53 7.86 -13.64 -0.77
C SER A 53 6.71 -12.82 -0.17
N SER A 54 5.45 -13.20 -0.39
CA SER A 54 4.29 -12.51 0.20
C SER A 54 4.16 -12.82 1.69
N ALA A 55 3.86 -11.78 2.48
CA ALA A 55 3.48 -11.93 3.88
C ALA A 55 2.23 -12.80 4.05
N PHE A 56 1.25 -12.68 3.15
CA PHE A 56 0.02 -13.49 3.20
C PHE A 56 0.28 -14.97 2.92
N ASN A 57 1.13 -15.27 1.93
CA ASN A 57 1.57 -16.65 1.68
C ASN A 57 2.30 -17.23 2.90
N TRP A 58 3.19 -16.44 3.51
CA TRP A 58 3.93 -16.86 4.69
C TRP A 58 3.00 -17.17 5.87
N ILE A 59 2.04 -16.26 6.14
CA ILE A 59 1.06 -16.41 7.22
C ILE A 59 0.22 -17.66 7.01
N GLU A 60 -0.32 -17.87 5.82
CA GLU A 60 -1.14 -19.04 5.50
C GLU A 60 -0.35 -20.35 5.69
N LYS A 61 0.87 -20.43 5.13
CA LYS A 61 1.76 -21.59 5.33
C LYS A 61 1.98 -21.86 6.82
N ARG A 62 2.18 -20.81 7.63
CA ARG A 62 2.40 -20.96 9.07
C ARG A 62 1.13 -21.39 9.81
N GLN A 63 -0.04 -20.89 9.43
CA GLN A 63 -1.33 -21.32 9.97
C GLN A 63 -1.56 -22.80 9.71
N HIS A 64 -1.31 -23.28 8.50
CA HIS A 64 -1.41 -24.70 8.15
C HIS A 64 -0.47 -25.57 8.99
N GLN A 65 0.80 -25.15 9.15
CA GLN A 65 1.75 -25.86 10.00
C GLN A 65 1.24 -25.97 11.45
N VAL A 66 0.82 -24.86 12.06
CA VAL A 66 0.31 -24.83 13.45
C VAL A 66 -0.95 -25.69 13.62
N ARG A 67 -1.83 -25.75 12.61
CA ARG A 67 -3.00 -26.62 12.61
C ARG A 67 -2.62 -28.11 12.54
N SER A 68 -1.61 -28.45 11.74
CA SER A 68 -1.12 -29.83 11.54
C SER A 68 -0.15 -30.34 12.62
N GLU A 69 0.25 -29.51 13.58
CA GLU A 69 1.24 -29.87 14.60
C GLU A 69 0.75 -30.96 15.56
N ASN A 70 1.52 -32.04 15.64
CA ASN A 70 1.33 -33.14 16.59
C ASN A 70 1.53 -32.70 18.05
N LEU A 71 0.94 -33.46 19.00
CA LEU A 71 0.94 -33.15 20.44
C LEU A 71 2.35 -32.89 21.02
N MET A 72 3.36 -33.66 20.61
CA MET A 72 4.75 -33.47 21.05
C MET A 72 5.33 -32.10 20.65
N ASN A 73 5.01 -31.59 19.47
CA ASN A 73 5.44 -30.27 19.00
C ASN A 73 4.70 -29.12 19.70
N ARG A 74 3.52 -29.39 20.25
CA ARG A 74 2.76 -28.43 21.07
C ARG A 74 3.36 -28.35 22.48
N LEU A 75 3.71 -29.49 23.06
CA LEU A 75 4.34 -29.57 24.38
C LEU A 75 5.77 -28.99 24.36
N SER A 76 6.57 -29.27 23.33
CA SER A 76 7.92 -28.72 23.22
C SER A 76 7.92 -27.19 23.11
N ALA A 77 6.93 -26.58 22.46
CA ALA A 77 6.79 -25.12 22.40
C ALA A 77 6.51 -24.45 23.75
N TYR A 78 5.92 -25.19 24.69
CA TYR A 78 5.60 -24.72 26.02
C TYR A 78 6.78 -24.93 27.00
N PHE A 79 7.42 -26.10 26.95
CA PHE A 79 8.46 -26.49 27.92
C PHE A 79 9.89 -26.22 27.45
N LEU A 80 10.14 -26.16 26.14
CA LEU A 80 11.45 -25.95 25.53
C LEU A 80 11.36 -24.92 24.39
N PRO A 81 11.02 -23.65 24.68
CA PRO A 81 10.73 -22.63 23.67
C PRO A 81 11.90 -22.37 22.72
N PHE A 82 13.15 -22.58 23.15
CA PHE A 82 14.34 -22.45 22.31
C PHE A 82 14.48 -23.53 21.22
N LEU A 83 13.82 -24.69 21.37
CA LEU A 83 13.76 -25.74 20.36
C LEU A 83 12.54 -25.59 19.45
N SER A 84 11.63 -24.66 19.76
CA SER A 84 10.41 -24.46 19.00
C SER A 84 10.61 -23.42 17.90
N ARG A 85 10.18 -23.77 16.70
CA ARG A 85 10.19 -22.88 15.52
C ARG A 85 9.20 -21.70 15.61
N SER A 86 8.35 -21.66 16.63
CA SER A 86 7.46 -20.51 16.94
C SER A 86 7.25 -20.37 18.44
N SER A 87 7.11 -19.13 18.89
CA SER A 87 6.74 -18.86 20.28
C SER A 87 5.29 -19.30 20.56
N HIS A 88 4.97 -19.61 21.82
CA HIS A 88 3.60 -19.92 22.22
C HIS A 88 2.62 -18.79 21.86
N LYS A 89 3.04 -17.53 22.03
CA LYS A 89 2.26 -16.34 21.67
C LYS A 89 1.92 -16.31 20.18
N GLU A 90 2.91 -16.55 19.31
CA GLU A 90 2.72 -16.61 17.86
C GLU A 90 1.76 -17.75 17.46
N ARG A 91 1.80 -18.91 18.14
CA ARG A 91 0.87 -20.01 17.86
C ARG A 91 -0.57 -19.69 18.24
N VAL A 92 -0.79 -19.05 19.38
CA VAL A 92 -2.12 -18.60 19.81
C VAL A 92 -2.65 -17.59 18.81
N LEU A 93 -1.83 -16.59 18.45
CA LEU A 93 -2.15 -15.59 17.44
C LEU A 93 -2.56 -16.23 16.10
N LEU A 94 -1.75 -17.14 15.56
CA LEU A 94 -2.03 -17.82 14.29
C LEU A 94 -3.33 -18.65 14.30
N ARG A 95 -3.67 -19.26 15.44
CA ARG A 95 -4.95 -19.99 15.60
C ARG A 95 -6.14 -19.04 15.61
N GLN A 96 -6.07 -17.96 16.38
CA GLN A 96 -7.11 -16.94 16.46
C GLN A 96 -7.32 -16.24 15.12
N LEU A 97 -6.21 -15.93 14.42
CA LEU A 97 -6.23 -15.38 13.06
C LEU A 97 -6.99 -16.30 12.09
N GLY A 98 -6.77 -17.61 12.18
CA GLY A 98 -7.43 -18.58 11.32
C GLY A 98 -8.93 -18.74 11.59
N ASN A 99 -9.42 -18.29 12.75
CA ASN A 99 -10.83 -18.27 13.12
C ASN A 99 -11.46 -16.87 13.02
N ASN A 100 -10.68 -15.86 12.59
CA ASN A 100 -11.09 -14.45 12.56
C ASN A 100 -11.49 -13.87 13.94
N GLU A 101 -10.88 -14.37 15.02
CA GLU A 101 -11.24 -14.03 16.42
C GLU A 101 -10.38 -12.89 17.01
N ILE A 102 -9.65 -12.13 16.18
CA ILE A 102 -8.69 -11.13 16.67
C ILE A 102 -8.99 -9.72 16.14
N ALA A 103 -8.65 -8.72 16.96
CA ALA A 103 -8.79 -7.32 16.64
C ALA A 103 -8.04 -6.93 15.35
N LYS A 104 -8.59 -5.97 14.60
CA LYS A 104 -7.98 -5.45 13.36
C LYS A 104 -6.56 -4.93 13.60
N SER A 105 -6.33 -4.24 14.72
CA SER A 105 -5.01 -3.72 15.12
C SER A 105 -3.94 -4.81 15.23
N ASP A 106 -4.27 -5.94 15.84
CA ASP A 106 -3.34 -7.06 15.96
C ASP A 106 -3.10 -7.75 14.61
N LYS A 107 -4.13 -7.85 13.74
CA LYS A 107 -3.94 -8.33 12.36
C LYS A 107 -2.97 -7.45 11.60
N CYS A 108 -3.20 -6.14 11.64
CA CYS A 108 -2.37 -5.13 10.99
C CYS A 108 -0.93 -5.19 11.48
N ARG A 109 -0.73 -5.17 12.81
CA ARG A 109 0.61 -5.33 13.41
C ARG A 109 1.30 -6.57 12.86
N TYR A 110 0.61 -7.71 12.85
CA TYR A 110 1.21 -8.98 12.45
C TYR A 110 1.56 -9.04 10.95
N ILE A 111 0.76 -8.46 10.05
CA ILE A 111 1.07 -8.40 8.62
C ILE A 111 2.43 -7.73 8.40
N PHE A 112 2.63 -6.56 9.01
CA PHE A 112 3.88 -5.80 8.84
C PHE A 112 5.05 -6.42 9.61
N GLU A 113 4.84 -7.00 10.79
CA GLU A 113 5.89 -7.77 11.48
C GLU A 113 6.38 -8.96 10.63
N VAL A 114 5.46 -9.65 9.95
CA VAL A 114 5.82 -10.73 9.02
C VAL A 114 6.58 -10.16 7.82
N LEU A 115 6.14 -9.05 7.24
CA LEU A 115 6.84 -8.41 6.13
C LEU A 115 8.30 -8.08 6.47
N TYR A 116 8.55 -7.49 7.64
CA TYR A 116 9.92 -7.21 8.13
C TYR A 116 10.72 -8.48 8.45
N LYS A 117 10.05 -9.57 8.82
CA LYS A 117 10.69 -10.84 9.15
C LYS A 117 11.11 -11.62 7.91
N ILE A 118 10.30 -11.60 6.84
CA ILE A 118 10.57 -12.37 5.62
C ILE A 118 11.60 -11.68 4.72
N ASP A 119 11.58 -10.35 4.72
CA ASP A 119 12.48 -9.52 3.92
C ASP A 119 12.84 -8.26 4.74
N PRO A 120 13.93 -8.27 5.53
CA PRO A 120 14.30 -7.13 6.38
C PRO A 120 14.63 -5.84 5.62
N ASP A 121 14.97 -5.94 4.34
CA ASP A 121 15.41 -4.83 3.49
C ASP A 121 14.34 -4.43 2.45
N TRP A 122 13.11 -4.92 2.61
CA TRP A 122 12.01 -4.64 1.72
C TRP A 122 11.77 -3.13 1.54
N ASP A 123 11.49 -2.72 0.31
CA ASP A 123 10.94 -1.40 -0.02
C ASP A 123 10.08 -1.50 -1.29
N ASN A 124 9.37 -0.42 -1.60
CA ASN A 124 8.68 -0.25 -2.88
C ASN A 124 9.52 0.53 -3.91
N ALA A 125 10.78 0.87 -3.63
CA ALA A 125 11.60 1.67 -4.54
C ALA A 125 11.95 0.89 -5.81
N GLN A 126 12.08 -0.44 -5.72
CA GLN A 126 12.37 -1.28 -6.88
C GLN A 126 11.23 -1.25 -7.92
N THR A 127 9.98 -0.95 -7.54
CA THR A 127 8.85 -0.93 -8.49
C THR A 127 8.90 0.27 -9.43
N ALA A 128 9.78 1.25 -9.17
CA ALA A 128 10.02 2.39 -10.08
C ALA A 128 10.95 2.01 -11.25
N LYS A 129 11.54 0.82 -11.25
CA LYS A 129 12.45 0.33 -12.29
C LYS A 129 11.76 -0.78 -13.09
N PHE A 130 11.93 -0.73 -14.40
CA PHE A 130 11.55 -1.82 -15.29
C PHE A 130 12.77 -2.71 -15.53
N TYR A 131 12.74 -3.94 -15.01
CA TYR A 131 13.87 -4.88 -15.13
C TYR A 131 13.87 -5.65 -16.44
N ASN A 132 12.74 -5.63 -17.16
CA ASN A 132 12.54 -6.39 -18.39
C ASN A 132 12.75 -7.90 -18.15
N VAL A 133 12.28 -8.36 -16.98
CA VAL A 133 12.29 -9.76 -16.56
C VAL A 133 10.94 -10.04 -15.91
N ASP A 134 10.02 -10.63 -16.67
CA ASP A 134 8.62 -10.81 -16.28
C ASP A 134 8.47 -11.35 -14.84
N GLY A 135 9.23 -12.38 -14.47
CA GLY A 135 9.15 -12.95 -13.12
C GLY A 135 9.52 -11.96 -12.00
N VAL A 136 10.47 -11.05 -12.24
CA VAL A 136 10.87 -10.01 -11.28
C VAL A 136 9.81 -8.90 -11.27
N ASP A 137 9.47 -8.36 -12.44
CA ASP A 137 8.53 -7.24 -12.58
C ASP A 137 7.14 -7.62 -12.03
N ASN A 138 6.64 -8.83 -12.36
CA ASN A 138 5.38 -9.37 -11.84
C ASN A 138 5.41 -9.59 -10.32
N THR A 139 6.53 -10.10 -9.78
CA THR A 139 6.67 -10.27 -8.32
C THR A 139 6.64 -8.91 -7.62
N LEU A 140 7.37 -7.92 -8.15
CA LEU A 140 7.38 -6.57 -7.59
C LEU A 140 5.99 -5.92 -7.65
N ALA A 141 5.28 -6.04 -8.78
CA ALA A 141 3.91 -5.55 -8.92
C ALA A 141 2.95 -6.22 -7.93
N SER A 142 3.03 -7.55 -7.78
CA SER A 142 2.22 -8.29 -6.81
C SER A 142 2.48 -7.85 -5.37
N LEU A 143 3.75 -7.70 -4.98
CA LEU A 143 4.10 -7.28 -3.63
C LEU A 143 3.66 -5.85 -3.36
N LEU A 144 3.81 -4.94 -4.34
CA LEU A 144 3.33 -3.56 -4.25
C LEU A 144 1.81 -3.52 -4.00
N GLY A 145 1.03 -4.25 -4.79
CA GLY A 145 -0.43 -4.30 -4.65
C GLY A 145 -0.87 -4.78 -3.26
N GLU A 146 -0.26 -5.87 -2.78
CA GLU A 146 -0.54 -6.42 -1.44
C GLU A 146 -0.15 -5.45 -0.32
N ARG A 147 1.00 -4.78 -0.44
CA ARG A 147 1.48 -3.80 0.54
C ARG A 147 0.57 -2.56 0.61
N LEU A 148 0.18 -2.02 -0.55
CA LEU A 148 -0.71 -0.86 -0.61
C LEU A 148 -2.11 -1.17 -0.06
N ARG A 149 -2.69 -2.33 -0.40
CA ARG A 149 -4.00 -2.73 0.18
C ARG A 149 -3.91 -3.04 1.66
N SER A 150 -2.81 -3.62 2.13
CA SER A 150 -2.56 -3.80 3.56
C SER A 150 -2.48 -2.45 4.28
N TYR A 151 -1.80 -1.48 3.68
CA TYR A 151 -1.69 -0.12 4.22
C TYR A 151 -3.07 0.57 4.29
N ASP A 152 -3.86 0.51 3.22
CA ASP A 152 -5.23 1.04 3.21
C ASP A 152 -6.13 0.37 4.26
N TYR A 153 -6.20 -0.96 4.25
CA TYR A 153 -7.01 -1.74 5.18
C TYR A 153 -6.72 -1.39 6.66
N CYS A 154 -5.46 -1.08 6.97
CA CYS A 154 -5.00 -0.76 8.30
C CYS A 154 -5.15 0.73 8.66
N PHE A 155 -4.65 1.63 7.82
CA PHE A 155 -4.39 3.02 8.23
C PHE A 155 -5.33 4.03 7.56
N LEU A 156 -5.70 3.83 6.30
CA LEU A 156 -6.59 4.75 5.57
C LEU A 156 -8.05 4.39 5.85
N SER A 157 -8.56 3.34 5.20
CA SER A 157 -9.89 2.81 5.47
C SER A 157 -10.02 2.21 6.88
N GLY A 158 -8.92 1.69 7.42
CA GLY A 158 -8.88 1.14 8.78
C GLY A 158 -8.86 2.17 9.89
N GLN A 159 -8.44 3.41 9.59
CA GLN A 159 -8.30 4.53 10.53
C GLN A 159 -7.48 4.21 11.79
N LEU A 160 -6.52 3.28 11.69
CA LEU A 160 -5.61 2.99 12.80
C LEU A 160 -4.39 3.90 12.75
N ASP A 161 -3.86 4.25 13.92
CA ASP A 161 -2.62 5.02 14.04
C ASP A 161 -1.41 4.06 14.00
N PRO A 162 -0.49 4.18 13.01
CA PRO A 162 0.73 3.39 12.94
C PRO A 162 1.55 3.46 14.24
N THR A 163 1.70 4.63 14.84
CA THR A 163 2.52 4.82 16.05
C THR A 163 1.93 4.05 17.24
N ALA A 164 0.60 4.05 17.36
CA ALA A 164 -0.09 3.29 18.40
C ALA A 164 -0.02 1.77 18.16
N ILE A 165 -0.18 1.31 16.92
CA ILE A 165 -0.12 -0.12 16.57
C ILE A 165 1.26 -0.70 16.87
N PHE A 166 2.32 0.05 16.55
CA PHE A 166 3.69 -0.43 16.61
C PHE A 166 4.45 -0.06 17.88
N ALA A 167 3.82 0.58 18.87
CA ALA A 167 4.45 0.98 20.13
C ALA A 167 5.22 -0.15 20.86
N ASN A 168 4.81 -1.41 20.67
CA ASN A 168 5.48 -2.60 21.23
C ASN A 168 5.86 -3.61 20.13
N SER A 169 6.23 -3.13 18.95
CA SER A 169 6.61 -3.94 17.80
C SER A 169 8.07 -3.69 17.40
N THR A 170 8.63 -4.57 16.57
CA THR A 170 9.94 -4.34 15.92
C THR A 170 9.84 -3.42 14.71
N VAL A 171 8.62 -3.12 14.25
CA VAL A 171 8.36 -2.23 13.12
C VAL A 171 8.41 -0.78 13.61
N ASN A 172 9.23 0.07 12.98
CA ASN A 172 9.20 1.51 13.23
C ASN A 172 8.23 2.18 12.23
N PRO A 173 7.27 3.01 12.67
CA PRO A 173 6.27 3.63 11.79
C PRO A 173 6.89 4.57 10.74
N HIS A 174 7.96 5.29 11.07
CA HIS A 174 8.66 6.16 10.12
C HIS A 174 9.41 5.35 9.05
N ASP A 175 10.06 4.26 9.46
CA ASP A 175 10.71 3.33 8.53
C ASP A 175 9.69 2.64 7.60
N LEU A 176 8.55 2.23 8.14
CA LEU A 176 7.43 1.69 7.36
C LEU A 176 6.97 2.69 6.30
N GLN A 177 6.78 3.97 6.69
CA GLN A 177 6.38 5.04 5.78
C GLN A 177 7.42 5.24 4.67
N ASN A 178 8.71 5.31 5.02
CA ASN A 178 9.82 5.48 4.07
C ASN A 178 9.91 4.33 3.05
N ARG A 179 9.69 3.07 3.49
CA ARG A 179 9.72 1.88 2.63
C ARG A 179 8.48 1.77 1.74
N MET A 180 7.32 2.15 2.27
CA MET A 180 6.04 2.09 1.55
C MET A 180 5.96 3.16 0.45
N PHE A 181 6.46 4.37 0.72
CA PHE A 181 6.36 5.53 -0.16
C PHE A 181 7.74 6.16 -0.40
N PRO A 182 8.60 5.48 -1.19
CA PRO A 182 9.99 5.89 -1.40
C PRO A 182 10.17 7.23 -2.13
N PHE A 183 9.09 7.76 -2.72
CA PHE A 183 9.05 9.08 -3.35
C PHE A 183 8.87 10.22 -2.35
N LEU A 184 8.43 9.94 -1.13
CA LEU A 184 8.36 10.93 -0.07
C LEU A 184 9.75 11.18 0.50
N LYS A 185 9.97 12.41 0.95
CA LYS A 185 11.17 12.78 1.69
C LYS A 185 11.30 11.89 2.92
N LYS A 186 12.52 11.41 3.18
CA LYS A 186 12.77 10.51 4.31
C LYS A 186 12.47 11.19 5.63
N ILE A 187 11.76 10.48 6.50
CA ILE A 187 11.39 10.94 7.84
C ILE A 187 11.96 10.04 8.93
N ASN A 188 12.07 10.60 10.12
CA ASN A 188 12.49 9.92 11.35
C ASN A 188 11.89 10.63 12.57
N GLU A 189 12.17 10.11 13.77
CA GLU A 189 11.68 10.66 15.04
C GLU A 189 12.15 12.11 15.29
N GLU A 190 13.26 12.53 14.67
CA GLU A 190 13.85 13.87 14.81
C GLU A 190 13.29 14.88 13.79
N SER A 191 12.33 14.49 12.96
CA SER A 191 11.77 15.34 11.91
C SER A 191 11.01 16.53 12.52
N LYS A 192 11.57 17.74 12.37
CA LYS A 192 11.05 18.97 13.00
C LYS A 192 10.00 19.70 12.17
N THR A 193 9.90 19.38 10.88
CA THR A 193 9.01 20.06 9.94
C THR A 193 7.97 19.09 9.42
N VAL A 194 6.72 19.54 9.41
CA VAL A 194 5.61 18.88 8.71
C VAL A 194 5.95 18.80 7.23
N MET A 195 5.77 17.63 6.61
CA MET A 195 5.83 17.49 5.17
C MET A 195 4.60 18.13 4.55
N TRP A 196 4.73 19.39 4.14
CA TRP A 196 3.69 20.16 3.45
C TRP A 196 4.32 20.94 2.29
N PRO A 197 3.67 21.02 1.11
CA PRO A 197 4.22 21.75 -0.02
C PRO A 197 4.31 23.24 0.26
N ILE A 198 5.19 23.93 -0.46
CA ILE A 198 5.20 25.39 -0.48
C ILE A 198 4.08 25.82 -1.43
N ILE A 199 3.14 26.59 -0.93
CA ILE A 199 2.00 27.06 -1.72
C ILE A 199 2.10 28.57 -1.87
N THR A 200 2.03 29.05 -3.10
CA THR A 200 2.02 30.48 -3.43
C THR A 200 0.69 30.82 -4.09
N ASP A 201 -0.01 31.82 -3.55
CA ASP A 201 -1.16 32.41 -4.23
C ASP A 201 -0.65 33.28 -5.38
N MET A 202 -0.91 32.87 -6.62
CA MET A 202 -0.41 33.57 -7.81
C MET A 202 -1.15 34.87 -8.06
N THR A 203 -2.32 35.09 -7.46
CA THR A 203 -3.09 36.33 -7.58
C THR A 203 -2.56 37.43 -6.66
N THR A 204 -1.99 37.08 -5.51
CA THR A 204 -1.39 38.06 -4.58
C THR A 204 0.14 38.06 -4.64
N GLY A 205 0.75 36.93 -5.00
CA GLY A 205 2.18 36.68 -4.90
C GLY A 205 2.62 36.26 -3.49
N GLU A 206 1.67 36.04 -2.57
CA GLU A 206 1.96 35.72 -1.17
C GLU A 206 2.04 34.20 -0.95
N ALA A 207 2.90 33.79 -0.01
CA ALA A 207 2.95 32.40 0.43
C ALA A 207 1.72 32.08 1.30
N VAL A 208 1.06 30.97 1.00
CA VAL A 208 -0.01 30.41 1.83
C VAL A 208 0.65 29.63 2.97
N PRO A 209 0.37 29.97 4.24
CA PRO A 209 0.97 29.27 5.37
C PRO A 209 0.51 27.81 5.42
N ALA A 210 1.41 26.94 5.88
CA ALA A 210 1.07 25.56 6.17
C ALA A 210 -0.05 25.50 7.24
N PRO A 211 -0.93 24.51 7.19
CA PRO A 211 -2.01 24.37 8.15
C PRO A 211 -1.47 24.16 9.57
N GLU A 212 -2.12 24.78 10.55
CA GLU A 212 -1.83 24.50 11.96
C GLU A 212 -2.22 23.06 12.31
N VAL A 213 -1.28 22.33 12.90
CA VAL A 213 -1.48 20.95 13.33
C VAL A 213 -1.27 20.83 14.84
N ASP A 214 -2.22 20.20 15.52
CA ASP A 214 -2.16 19.92 16.96
C ASP A 214 -1.41 18.59 17.22
N MET A 215 -0.21 18.47 16.67
CA MET A 215 0.69 17.32 16.88
C MET A 215 2.13 17.65 16.49
N GLU A 216 3.07 16.91 17.07
CA GLU A 216 4.48 16.90 16.67
C GLU A 216 4.63 16.58 15.17
N SER A 217 5.57 17.27 14.50
CA SER A 217 5.88 17.06 13.09
C SER A 217 6.26 15.61 12.76
N SER A 218 6.98 14.93 13.65
CA SER A 218 7.32 13.51 13.50
C SER A 218 6.06 12.64 13.48
N ASN A 219 5.13 12.84 14.42
CA ASN A 219 3.87 12.12 14.47
C ASN A 219 2.99 12.39 13.24
N PHE A 220 2.93 13.64 12.79
CA PHE A 220 2.24 13.99 11.54
C PHE A 220 2.77 13.16 10.37
N ASN A 221 4.09 13.20 10.21
CA ASN A 221 4.79 12.56 9.10
C ASN A 221 4.72 11.02 9.17
N GLY A 222 4.75 10.43 10.37
CA GLY A 222 4.60 8.99 10.57
C GLY A 222 3.23 8.43 10.16
N ASN A 223 2.21 9.28 10.10
CA ASN A 223 0.88 8.96 9.58
C ASN A 223 0.47 9.94 8.46
N PHE A 224 1.42 10.21 7.56
CA PHE A 224 1.34 11.27 6.55
C PHE A 224 0.02 11.26 5.77
N TRP A 225 -0.38 10.13 5.19
CA TRP A 225 -1.55 10.09 4.28
C TRP A 225 -2.88 10.31 4.98
N SER A 226 -3.05 9.78 6.20
CA SER A 226 -4.26 10.02 6.98
C SER A 226 -4.38 11.50 7.37
N ASN A 227 -3.26 12.09 7.79
CA ASN A 227 -3.20 13.51 8.12
C ASN A 227 -3.35 14.42 6.90
N TRP A 228 -2.74 14.05 5.76
CA TRP A 228 -2.88 14.74 4.49
C TRP A 228 -4.35 14.80 4.06
N ASN A 229 -5.02 13.64 4.01
CA ASN A 229 -6.43 13.54 3.63
C ASN A 229 -7.35 14.34 4.56
N ARG A 230 -7.07 14.37 5.87
CA ARG A 230 -7.84 15.16 6.85
C ARG A 230 -7.70 16.67 6.63
N LEU A 231 -6.58 17.13 6.07
CA LEU A 231 -6.29 18.53 5.81
C LEU A 231 -6.71 18.98 4.41
N SER A 232 -6.85 18.06 3.46
CA SER A 232 -7.41 18.33 2.14
C SER A 232 -8.87 18.80 2.25
N LYS A 233 -9.19 19.93 1.61
CA LYS A 233 -10.52 20.55 1.71
C LYS A 233 -10.93 21.27 0.44
N GLY A 234 -12.24 21.27 0.19
CA GLY A 234 -12.85 22.04 -0.89
C GLY A 234 -12.64 21.42 -2.25
N ARG A 235 -12.98 22.20 -3.29
CA ARG A 235 -13.00 21.76 -4.68
C ARG A 235 -12.12 22.64 -5.56
N GLY A 236 -11.51 22.06 -6.59
CA GLY A 236 -10.73 22.83 -7.55
C GLY A 236 -10.27 22.06 -8.77
N PHE A 237 -9.63 22.79 -9.67
CA PHE A 237 -8.89 22.24 -10.79
C PHE A 237 -7.45 21.98 -10.37
N VAL A 238 -6.94 20.83 -10.77
CA VAL A 238 -5.56 20.42 -10.50
C VAL A 238 -4.90 20.17 -11.84
N LEU A 239 -3.70 20.71 -12.04
CA LEU A 239 -2.96 20.52 -13.27
C LEU A 239 -1.46 20.49 -13.04
N THR A 240 -0.77 19.95 -14.04
CA THR A 240 0.68 20.09 -14.20
C THR A 240 0.93 20.86 -15.47
N ILE A 241 1.93 21.74 -15.48
CA ILE A 241 2.30 22.49 -16.68
C ILE A 241 3.80 22.42 -16.91
N ALA A 242 4.20 22.14 -18.14
CA ALA A 242 5.56 22.34 -18.59
C ALA A 242 5.73 23.77 -19.11
N GLU A 243 6.96 24.28 -19.13
CA GLU A 243 7.29 25.63 -19.62
C GLU A 243 6.68 25.94 -21.01
N LYS A 244 6.69 24.95 -21.92
CA LYS A 244 6.14 25.08 -23.28
C LYS A 244 4.61 25.22 -23.32
N ASP A 245 3.90 24.77 -22.29
CA ASP A 245 2.43 24.71 -22.23
C ASP A 245 1.83 25.92 -21.50
N VAL A 246 2.69 26.77 -20.91
CA VAL A 246 2.27 28.03 -20.26
C VAL A 246 1.36 28.87 -21.17
N PRO A 247 1.66 29.12 -22.46
CA PRO A 247 0.78 29.89 -23.33
C PRO A 247 -0.63 29.29 -23.53
N LEU A 248 -0.78 27.97 -23.37
CA LEU A 248 -2.09 27.30 -23.42
C LEU A 248 -2.85 27.55 -22.13
N PHE A 249 -2.19 27.43 -20.98
CA PHE A 249 -2.79 27.73 -19.68
C PHE A 249 -3.26 29.19 -19.58
N LEU A 250 -2.48 30.17 -20.08
CA LEU A 250 -2.93 31.58 -20.10
C LEU A 250 -4.22 31.77 -20.91
N LYS A 251 -4.42 31.01 -22.00
CA LYS A 251 -5.66 31.03 -22.78
C LYS A 251 -6.79 30.32 -22.05
N GLN A 252 -6.48 29.21 -21.37
CA GLN A 252 -7.44 28.49 -20.53
C GLN A 252 -8.03 29.42 -19.47
N LEU A 253 -7.21 30.20 -18.76
CA LEU A 253 -7.70 31.19 -17.77
C LEU A 253 -8.73 32.17 -18.36
N LYS A 254 -8.49 32.67 -19.59
CA LYS A 254 -9.44 33.57 -20.29
C LYS A 254 -10.75 32.88 -20.67
N VAL A 255 -10.70 31.61 -21.06
CA VAL A 255 -11.91 30.81 -21.33
C VAL A 255 -12.70 30.55 -20.04
N MET A 256 -11.99 30.34 -18.93
CA MET A 256 -12.59 30.08 -17.62
C MET A 256 -13.20 31.35 -17.02
N GLU A 257 -12.59 32.51 -17.23
CA GLU A 257 -13.19 33.82 -16.94
C GLU A 257 -14.50 34.02 -17.72
N PHE A 258 -14.48 33.79 -19.04
CA PHE A 258 -15.68 33.88 -19.87
C PHE A 258 -16.80 32.94 -19.37
N SER A 259 -16.41 31.76 -18.90
CA SER A 259 -17.31 30.75 -18.35
C SER A 259 -17.74 31.03 -16.90
N LYS A 260 -17.28 32.14 -16.30
CA LYS A 260 -17.54 32.55 -14.91
C LYS A 260 -17.16 31.47 -13.90
N ASN A 261 -16.01 30.84 -14.12
CA ASN A 261 -15.50 29.85 -13.19
C ASN A 261 -15.17 30.48 -11.83
N GLU A 262 -15.67 29.85 -10.76
CA GLU A 262 -15.39 30.25 -9.38
C GLU A 262 -14.39 29.31 -8.68
N LEU A 263 -14.10 28.14 -9.27
CA LEU A 263 -13.21 27.16 -8.65
C LEU A 263 -11.73 27.55 -8.79
N PRO A 264 -10.91 27.35 -7.75
CA PRO A 264 -9.48 27.62 -7.80
C PRO A 264 -8.72 26.59 -8.65
N PHE A 265 -7.59 27.01 -9.21
CA PHE A 265 -6.61 26.16 -9.86
C PHE A 265 -5.42 25.90 -8.94
N GLN A 266 -4.91 24.67 -8.91
CA GLN A 266 -3.62 24.30 -8.34
C GLN A 266 -2.71 23.75 -9.43
N ILE A 267 -1.67 24.51 -9.73
CA ILE A 267 -0.54 24.05 -10.54
C ILE A 267 0.40 23.29 -9.61
N VAL A 268 0.45 21.97 -9.72
CA VAL A 268 1.31 21.14 -8.88
C VAL A 268 2.62 20.84 -9.61
N SER A 269 3.72 21.01 -8.89
CA SER A 269 5.08 21.00 -9.41
C SER A 269 6.02 20.28 -8.43
N THR A 270 7.08 19.66 -8.96
CA THR A 270 8.16 19.06 -8.15
C THR A 270 9.23 20.07 -7.71
N GLY A 271 9.14 21.31 -8.20
CA GLY A 271 9.81 22.50 -7.67
C GLY A 271 10.71 23.27 -8.64
N ASN A 272 10.83 22.87 -9.92
CA ASN A 272 11.76 23.51 -10.87
C ASN A 272 11.30 23.50 -12.34
N GLU A 273 10.02 23.26 -12.60
CA GLU A 273 9.49 23.11 -13.96
C GLU A 273 9.22 24.45 -14.67
N LEU A 274 9.04 25.53 -13.90
CA LEU A 274 8.63 26.83 -14.41
C LEU A 274 9.68 27.92 -14.19
N SER A 275 9.93 28.72 -15.22
CA SER A 275 10.78 29.90 -15.11
C SER A 275 10.10 31.03 -14.32
N ALA A 276 10.90 31.91 -13.73
CA ALA A 276 10.40 33.12 -13.06
C ALA A 276 9.57 34.02 -14.01
N GLU A 277 9.92 34.05 -15.30
CA GLU A 277 9.16 34.79 -16.32
C GLU A 277 7.77 34.16 -16.54
N SER A 278 7.70 32.83 -16.64
CA SER A 278 6.43 32.11 -16.79
C SER A 278 5.55 32.24 -15.56
N ILE A 279 6.13 32.15 -14.36
CA ILE A 279 5.43 32.41 -13.09
C ILE A 279 4.85 33.84 -13.09
N ALA A 280 5.63 34.84 -13.51
CA ALA A 280 5.16 36.22 -13.58
C ALA A 280 3.99 36.39 -14.57
N LYS A 281 4.07 35.79 -15.76
CA LYS A 281 2.99 35.84 -16.76
C LYS A 281 1.70 35.17 -16.28
N ILE A 282 1.84 34.03 -15.58
CA ILE A 282 0.70 33.33 -14.97
C ILE A 282 0.07 34.22 -13.89
N SER A 283 0.88 34.82 -13.01
CA SER A 283 0.39 35.72 -11.97
C SER A 283 -0.35 36.93 -12.55
N GLU A 284 0.21 37.57 -13.58
CA GLU A 284 -0.41 38.70 -14.29
C GLU A 284 -1.75 38.28 -14.91
N THR A 285 -1.78 37.18 -15.66
CA THR A 285 -3.02 36.71 -16.30
C THR A 285 -4.07 36.28 -15.28
N ALA A 286 -3.67 35.62 -14.18
CA ALA A 286 -4.59 35.24 -13.11
C ALA A 286 -5.26 36.46 -12.46
N LYS A 287 -4.50 37.55 -12.25
CA LYS A 287 -5.04 38.83 -11.78
C LYS A 287 -5.99 39.47 -12.80
N GLU A 288 -5.60 39.51 -14.08
CA GLU A 288 -6.42 40.09 -15.16
C GLU A 288 -7.76 39.37 -15.33
N THR A 289 -7.76 38.04 -15.20
CA THR A 289 -8.93 37.18 -15.42
C THR A 289 -9.73 36.90 -14.14
N GLU A 290 -9.32 37.50 -13.02
CA GLU A 290 -9.87 37.27 -11.67
C GLU A 290 -9.95 35.78 -11.28
N GLN A 291 -9.12 34.93 -11.89
CA GLN A 291 -9.07 33.49 -11.59
C GLN A 291 -8.14 33.23 -10.40
N ARG A 292 -8.59 32.44 -9.42
CA ARG A 292 -7.77 32.02 -8.29
C ARG A 292 -6.81 30.91 -8.70
N VAL A 293 -5.52 31.20 -8.70
CA VAL A 293 -4.48 30.24 -9.11
C VAL A 293 -3.45 30.11 -8.00
N TYR A 294 -3.10 28.88 -7.66
CA TYR A 294 -2.08 28.54 -6.67
C TYR A 294 -0.97 27.71 -7.31
N LEU A 295 0.28 28.04 -7.03
CA LEU A 295 1.42 27.18 -7.33
C LEU A 295 1.71 26.32 -6.10
N VAL A 296 1.67 24.99 -6.26
CA VAL A 296 1.93 24.00 -5.22
C VAL A 296 3.25 23.31 -5.53
N ASP A 297 4.31 23.72 -4.83
CA ASP A 297 5.66 23.18 -4.97
C ASP A 297 5.89 22.06 -3.95
N CYS A 298 6.03 20.84 -4.46
CA CYS A 298 6.20 19.62 -3.66
C CYS A 298 7.66 19.30 -3.30
N SER A 299 8.63 20.18 -3.56
CA SER A 299 10.06 19.96 -3.25
C SER A 299 10.36 19.73 -1.76
N THR A 300 9.48 20.20 -0.87
CA THR A 300 9.56 19.95 0.58
C THR A 300 8.99 18.59 1.00
N VAL A 301 8.17 17.98 0.15
CA VAL A 301 7.46 16.71 0.41
C VAL A 301 8.12 15.54 -0.30
N LEU A 302 8.64 15.75 -1.51
CA LEU A 302 9.25 14.71 -2.33
C LEU A 302 10.74 14.51 -2.00
N ASP A 303 11.21 13.27 -2.11
CA ASP A 303 12.64 13.00 -2.14
C ASP A 303 13.22 13.49 -3.47
N THR A 304 14.18 14.42 -3.40
CA THR A 304 14.77 15.07 -4.57
C THR A 304 15.44 14.09 -5.53
N ASN A 305 16.11 13.05 -5.00
CA ASN A 305 16.79 12.07 -5.86
C ASN A 305 15.78 11.16 -6.56
N PHE A 306 14.75 10.72 -5.83
CA PHE A 306 13.67 9.94 -6.41
C PHE A 306 12.94 10.74 -7.50
N ALA A 307 12.54 11.98 -7.20
CA ALA A 307 11.83 12.85 -8.14
C ALA A 307 12.63 13.05 -9.42
N ASN A 308 13.90 13.45 -9.31
CA ASN A 308 14.76 13.69 -10.48
C ASN A 308 15.02 12.43 -11.32
N THR A 309 14.98 11.24 -10.71
CA THR A 309 15.28 9.98 -11.41
C THR A 309 14.05 9.38 -12.07
N TYR A 310 12.90 9.42 -11.39
CA TYR A 310 11.73 8.62 -11.77
C TYR A 310 10.48 9.45 -12.09
N ILE A 311 10.44 10.74 -11.72
CA ILE A 311 9.30 11.61 -11.97
C ILE A 311 9.65 12.56 -13.11
N SER A 312 9.09 12.28 -14.28
CA SER A 312 9.19 13.13 -15.46
C SER A 312 7.92 13.00 -16.28
N PHE A 313 7.69 13.88 -17.27
CA PHE A 313 6.58 13.76 -18.22
C PHE A 313 5.22 13.48 -17.52
N PHE A 314 4.58 12.35 -17.86
CA PHE A 314 3.25 11.95 -17.40
C PHE A 314 3.20 11.63 -15.90
N GLN A 315 4.33 11.26 -15.29
CA GLN A 315 4.41 10.94 -13.87
C GLN A 315 4.06 12.15 -12.99
N ASN A 316 4.27 13.37 -13.49
CA ASN A 316 3.84 14.58 -12.79
C ASN A 316 2.33 14.60 -12.54
N LYS A 317 1.51 14.00 -13.41
CA LYS A 317 0.06 13.92 -13.20
C LYS A 317 -0.28 13.14 -11.92
N TRP A 318 0.50 12.11 -11.60
CA TRP A 318 0.35 11.38 -10.33
C TRP A 318 0.75 12.24 -9.13
N VAL A 319 1.83 13.02 -9.25
CA VAL A 319 2.20 14.00 -8.20
C VAL A 319 1.07 15.00 -7.98
N ALA A 320 0.48 15.54 -9.04
CA ALA A 320 -0.64 16.47 -8.94
C ALA A 320 -1.89 15.84 -8.29
N THR A 321 -2.21 14.61 -8.67
CA THR A 321 -3.31 13.81 -8.11
C THR A 321 -3.11 13.57 -6.61
N LEU A 322 -1.87 13.33 -6.16
CA LEU A 322 -1.57 12.99 -4.76
C LEU A 322 -1.34 14.20 -3.86
N PHE A 323 -0.73 15.26 -4.36
CA PHE A 323 -0.20 16.37 -3.56
C PHE A 323 -0.89 17.72 -3.82
N ASN A 324 -2.08 17.70 -4.43
CA ASN A 324 -3.00 18.83 -4.31
C ASN A 324 -3.68 18.87 -2.93
N THR A 325 -4.23 20.01 -2.55
CA THR A 325 -4.84 20.22 -1.22
C THR A 325 -6.37 20.22 -1.25
N PHE A 326 -6.99 19.81 -2.35
CA PHE A 326 -8.44 19.68 -2.46
C PHE A 326 -8.92 18.31 -2.01
N GLU A 327 -10.14 18.26 -1.46
CA GLU A 327 -10.81 17.00 -1.10
C GLU A 327 -11.43 16.36 -2.35
N GLU A 328 -12.03 17.18 -3.22
CA GLU A 328 -12.56 16.76 -4.51
C GLU A 328 -11.92 17.63 -5.61
N TYR A 329 -11.44 17.06 -6.71
CA TYR A 329 -10.80 17.85 -7.76
C TYR A 329 -11.03 17.29 -9.15
N ILE A 330 -10.80 18.15 -10.14
CA ILE A 330 -10.76 17.81 -11.56
C ILE A 330 -9.31 17.91 -12.01
N LEU A 331 -8.68 16.78 -12.34
CA LEU A 331 -7.40 16.77 -13.03
C LEU A 331 -7.62 17.21 -14.48
N LEU A 332 -7.08 18.37 -14.86
CA LEU A 332 -7.33 19.00 -16.16
C LEU A 332 -6.01 19.41 -16.81
N ASP A 333 -5.74 18.96 -18.02
CA ASP A 333 -4.55 19.40 -18.75
C ASP A 333 -4.68 20.87 -19.20
N ALA A 334 -3.55 21.55 -19.40
CA ALA A 334 -3.52 22.96 -19.80
C ALA A 334 -4.10 23.23 -21.20
N ASP A 335 -4.24 22.20 -22.02
CA ASP A 335 -4.77 22.24 -23.38
C ASP A 335 -6.24 21.79 -23.48
N VAL A 336 -6.91 21.58 -22.35
CA VAL A 336 -8.32 21.17 -22.29
C VAL A 336 -9.19 22.30 -21.74
N VAL A 337 -10.35 22.55 -22.34
CA VAL A 337 -11.35 23.50 -21.82
C VAL A 337 -12.71 22.82 -21.70
N PRO A 338 -13.37 22.85 -20.52
CA PRO A 338 -14.73 22.36 -20.39
C PRO A 338 -15.72 23.34 -21.04
N PHE A 339 -16.70 22.80 -21.79
CA PHE A 339 -17.80 23.59 -22.36
C PHE A 339 -19.03 23.66 -21.45
N VAL A 340 -18.93 23.08 -20.26
CA VAL A 340 -19.96 23.07 -19.21
C VAL A 340 -19.37 23.65 -17.94
N GLY A 341 -20.22 24.16 -17.05
CA GLY A 341 -19.78 24.63 -15.73
C GLY A 341 -19.18 23.48 -14.90
N SER A 342 -18.20 23.80 -14.06
CA SER A 342 -17.42 22.82 -13.31
C SER A 342 -18.25 21.92 -12.39
N ASP A 343 -19.35 22.46 -11.83
CA ASP A 343 -20.28 21.72 -10.97
C ASP A 343 -20.91 20.52 -11.67
N TYR A 344 -21.04 20.57 -13.00
CA TYR A 344 -21.54 19.46 -13.80
C TYR A 344 -20.79 18.15 -13.52
N PHE A 345 -19.46 18.22 -13.37
CA PHE A 345 -18.64 17.04 -13.13
C PHE A 345 -18.86 16.46 -11.73
N PHE A 346 -18.90 17.33 -10.71
CA PHE A 346 -19.14 16.93 -9.32
C PHE A 346 -20.58 16.47 -9.06
N ASP A 347 -21.54 16.93 -9.83
CA ASP A 347 -22.94 16.53 -9.71
C ASP A 347 -23.32 15.36 -10.63
N SER A 348 -22.38 14.88 -11.45
CA SER A 348 -22.64 13.75 -12.34
C SER A 348 -23.00 12.49 -11.51
N PRO A 349 -24.01 11.70 -11.92
CA PRO A 349 -24.39 10.49 -11.20
C PRO A 349 -23.23 9.51 -11.03
N SER A 350 -22.41 9.34 -12.07
CA SER A 350 -21.24 8.47 -12.04
C SER A 350 -20.24 8.90 -10.97
N TYR A 351 -19.94 10.20 -10.86
CA TYR A 351 -19.06 10.70 -9.81
C TYR A 351 -19.67 10.53 -8.42
N ARG A 352 -20.96 10.86 -8.24
CA ARG A 352 -21.65 10.74 -6.94
C ARG A 352 -21.74 9.29 -6.46
N GLU A 353 -21.81 8.32 -7.37
CA GLU A 353 -21.88 6.90 -7.04
C GLU A 353 -20.51 6.31 -6.69
N SER A 354 -19.45 6.65 -7.45
CA SER A 354 -18.14 5.99 -7.35
C SER A 354 -17.05 6.82 -6.67
N GLY A 355 -17.24 8.14 -6.54
CA GLY A 355 -16.21 9.10 -6.15
C GLY A 355 -15.18 9.39 -7.26
N ILE A 356 -15.32 8.82 -8.46
CA ILE A 356 -14.39 9.02 -9.58
C ILE A 356 -15.12 9.09 -10.93
N LEU A 357 -14.77 10.09 -11.73
CA LEU A 357 -15.26 10.25 -13.10
C LEU A 357 -14.07 10.22 -14.05
N LEU A 358 -14.04 9.24 -14.96
CA LEU A 358 -12.99 9.08 -15.95
C LEU A 358 -13.52 9.39 -17.34
N PHE A 359 -12.74 10.13 -18.12
CA PHE A 359 -13.03 10.42 -19.52
C PHE A 359 -12.11 9.60 -20.42
N LYS A 360 -12.69 9.08 -21.51
CA LYS A 360 -11.92 8.45 -22.57
C LYS A 360 -11.23 9.55 -23.37
N ASP A 361 -9.92 9.68 -23.20
CA ASP A 361 -9.07 10.64 -23.92
C ASP A 361 -9.19 10.48 -25.44
N ARG A 362 -8.94 9.27 -25.96
CA ARG A 362 -9.05 8.96 -27.40
C ARG A 362 -9.53 7.54 -27.69
N VAL A 363 -9.96 7.32 -28.94
CA VAL A 363 -10.31 5.98 -29.46
C VAL A 363 -9.03 5.22 -29.80
N MET A 364 -8.82 4.06 -29.18
CA MET A 364 -7.60 3.24 -29.30
C MET A 364 -7.80 1.98 -30.16
N GLU A 365 -8.62 2.01 -31.22
CA GLU A 365 -8.99 0.80 -31.99
C GLU A 365 -7.81 0.04 -32.60
N ASN A 366 -6.72 0.74 -32.94
CA ASN A 366 -5.51 0.15 -33.54
C ASN A 366 -4.26 0.36 -32.66
N GLU A 367 -4.43 0.78 -31.42
CA GLU A 367 -3.33 0.93 -30.46
C GLU A 367 -3.34 -0.28 -29.53
N GLN A 368 -2.26 -1.07 -29.57
CA GLN A 368 -2.06 -2.16 -28.61
C GLN A 368 -0.97 -1.71 -27.63
N THR A 369 -1.28 -1.82 -26.34
CA THR A 369 -0.23 -1.77 -25.31
C THR A 369 0.55 -3.07 -25.31
N PHE A 370 1.73 -3.09 -24.69
CA PHE A 370 2.54 -4.29 -24.62
C PHE A 370 1.84 -5.38 -23.80
N GLN A 371 1.89 -6.62 -24.29
CA GLN A 371 1.24 -7.77 -23.64
C GLN A 371 1.70 -7.95 -22.18
N TYR A 372 3.00 -7.75 -21.90
CA TYR A 372 3.54 -7.84 -20.53
C TYR A 372 2.91 -6.80 -19.59
N CYS A 373 2.54 -5.61 -20.08
CA CYS A 373 1.85 -4.61 -19.27
C CYS A 373 0.45 -5.10 -18.87
N ILE A 374 -0.28 -5.72 -19.80
CA ILE A 374 -1.62 -6.28 -19.55
C ILE A 374 -1.51 -7.42 -18.54
N GLU A 375 -0.54 -8.31 -18.72
CA GLU A 375 -0.32 -9.45 -17.83
C GLU A 375 0.07 -9.02 -16.42
N MET A 376 0.95 -8.03 -16.29
CA MET A 376 1.36 -7.47 -15.00
C MET A 376 0.19 -6.85 -14.22
N LEU A 377 -0.87 -6.36 -14.88
CA LEU A 377 -2.06 -5.87 -14.18
C LEU A 377 -2.81 -6.98 -13.42
N ASN A 378 -2.74 -8.23 -13.89
CA ASN A 378 -3.31 -9.35 -13.13
C ASN A 378 -2.56 -9.59 -11.82
N GLU A 379 -1.28 -9.22 -11.77
CA GLU A 379 -0.44 -9.44 -10.59
C GLU A 379 -0.77 -8.48 -9.45
N VAL A 380 -1.28 -7.29 -9.78
CA VAL A 380 -1.74 -6.36 -8.74
C VAL A 380 -3.06 -6.79 -8.12
N GLU A 381 -3.78 -7.79 -8.64
CA GLU A 381 -5.03 -8.25 -8.03
C GLU A 381 -4.82 -8.87 -6.64
N PRO A 382 -5.82 -8.82 -5.74
CA PRO A 382 -5.75 -9.50 -4.45
C PRO A 382 -5.51 -11.00 -4.62
N SER A 383 -4.53 -11.53 -3.88
CA SER A 383 -4.34 -12.97 -3.82
C SER A 383 -5.45 -13.64 -3.02
N ALA A 384 -5.67 -14.92 -3.26
CA ALA A 384 -6.62 -15.72 -2.49
C ALA A 384 -6.27 -15.73 -0.98
N GLN A 385 -4.96 -15.70 -0.65
CA GLN A 385 -4.47 -15.60 0.71
C GLN A 385 -4.79 -14.25 1.36
N GLU A 386 -4.52 -13.15 0.65
CA GLU A 386 -4.87 -11.80 1.09
C GLU A 386 -6.38 -11.68 1.35
N ARG A 387 -7.20 -12.11 0.37
CA ARG A 387 -8.67 -12.11 0.47
C ARG A 387 -9.16 -12.90 1.68
N ARG A 388 -8.60 -14.09 1.93
CA ARG A 388 -8.96 -14.89 3.12
C ARG A 388 -8.60 -14.20 4.43
N PHE A 389 -7.52 -13.42 4.45
CA PHE A 389 -6.97 -12.87 5.69
C PHE A 389 -7.57 -11.51 6.09
N ILE A 390 -7.63 -10.56 5.15
CA ILE A 390 -8.15 -9.21 5.36
C ILE A 390 -9.43 -8.89 4.57
N GLY A 391 -9.91 -9.81 3.73
CA GLY A 391 -11.17 -9.62 3.00
C GLY A 391 -11.05 -8.75 1.74
N SER A 392 -9.83 -8.57 1.21
CA SER A 392 -9.59 -7.74 0.02
C SER A 392 -10.45 -8.16 -1.19
N ARG A 393 -10.92 -7.16 -1.92
CA ARG A 393 -11.73 -7.30 -3.14
C ARG A 393 -11.11 -6.47 -4.26
N LEU A 394 -11.33 -6.92 -5.49
CA LEU A 394 -11.24 -6.03 -6.65
C LEU A 394 -12.50 -5.17 -6.59
N TRP A 395 -12.30 -3.85 -6.70
CA TRP A 395 -13.38 -2.87 -6.65
C TRP A 395 -14.39 -3.09 -7.77
#